data_AF-A0A3D1BWG6-F1
#
_entry.id   AF-A0A3D1BWG6-F1
#
_cell.length_a   1.000
_cell.length_b   1.000
_cell.length_c   1.000
_cell.angle_alpha   90.00
_cell.angle_beta   90.00
_cell.angle_gamma   90.00
#
_symmetry.space_group_name_H-M   'P 1'
#
loop_
_entity.id
_entity.type
_entity.pdbx_description
1 polymer ?
#
loop_
_entity_poly.entity_id
_entity_poly.type
_entity_poly.pdbx_seq_one_letter_code
_entity_poly.pdbx_strand_id
1 'polypeptide(L)'
;MFVGAKGLYQKIVLPSDRVRSIFHDEPIIIPTLPPVDIVKIVNTRYEILRKGPDYFKPVDDEVIKFLSMSYNGRVRDIMNTITNLMFQIPEGMANTLCLKDVKVKLLSIEEKKLLTTGLTKTDIDILKIMLELEVFNNTKLVEKTTMTKQHINKFIKKFLEFDIIEH
;
A
#
# COMPACT_ATOMS: atom_id res chain seq x y z
N MET A 1 -19.66 34.79 -12.35
CA MET A 1 -18.70 35.47 -13.24
C MET A 1 -18.66 36.93 -12.80
N PHE A 2 -17.55 37.39 -12.19
CA PHE A 2 -17.42 38.79 -11.75
C PHE A 2 -16.54 39.55 -12.73
N VAL A 3 -17.05 40.67 -13.25
CA VAL A 3 -16.33 41.57 -14.16
C VAL A 3 -15.77 42.72 -13.33
N GLY A 4 -14.44 42.87 -13.30
CA GLY A 4 -13.75 43.95 -12.59
C GLY A 4 -12.56 44.44 -13.39
N ALA A 5 -12.22 45.73 -13.26
CA ALA A 5 -11.13 46.37 -13.97
C ALA A 5 -9.80 45.62 -13.76
N LYS A 6 -9.01 45.50 -14.84
CA LYS A 6 -7.72 44.79 -14.85
C LYS A 6 -6.82 45.36 -13.74
N GLY A 7 -6.51 44.54 -12.74
CA GLY A 7 -5.67 44.93 -11.58
C GLY A 7 -6.41 45.20 -10.26
N LEU A 8 -7.75 45.10 -10.21
CA LEU A 8 -8.51 45.28 -8.96
C LEU A 8 -8.08 44.29 -7.85
N TYR A 9 -7.85 43.02 -8.21
CA TYR A 9 -7.40 41.99 -7.26
C TYR A 9 -6.01 42.25 -6.69
N GLN A 10 -5.10 42.87 -7.46
CA GLN A 10 -3.78 43.24 -6.98
C GLN A 10 -3.80 44.40 -5.98
N LYS A 11 -4.89 45.20 -5.96
CA LYS A 11 -5.07 46.31 -5.01
C LYS A 11 -5.84 45.92 -3.75
N ILE A 12 -6.74 44.93 -3.84
CA ILE A 12 -7.56 44.47 -2.69
C ILE A 12 -6.81 43.42 -1.86
N VAL A 13 -5.99 42.59 -2.51
CA VAL A 13 -5.08 41.68 -1.80
C VAL A 13 -3.87 42.49 -1.38
N LEU A 14 -3.97 43.14 -0.22
CA LEU A 14 -2.79 43.51 0.58
C LEU A 14 -1.82 42.32 0.55
N PRO A 15 -0.49 42.55 0.49
CA PRO A 15 0.47 41.50 0.78
C PRO A 15 0.33 41.18 2.28
N SER A 16 -0.69 40.40 2.63
CA SER A 16 -0.66 39.62 3.85
C SER A 16 0.65 38.87 3.80
N ASP A 17 1.49 39.08 4.81
CA ASP A 17 2.75 38.36 4.93
C ASP A 17 2.48 36.89 4.60
N ARG A 18 3.28 36.30 3.71
CA ARG A 18 3.11 34.91 3.27
C ARG A 18 2.83 34.10 4.52
N VAL A 19 1.67 33.46 4.64
CA VAL A 19 1.17 32.73 5.82
C VAL A 19 2.25 31.97 6.62
N ARG A 20 3.31 31.49 5.96
CA ARG A 20 4.54 30.96 6.59
C ARG A 20 5.25 31.87 7.61
N SER A 21 5.08 33.19 7.55
CA SER A 21 5.73 34.19 8.41
C SER A 21 5.01 34.42 9.73
N ILE A 22 3.81 33.86 9.92
CA ILE A 22 3.06 33.89 11.19
C ILE A 22 3.11 32.55 11.93
N PHE A 23 3.59 31.48 11.28
CA PHE A 23 3.90 30.20 11.91
C PHE A 23 5.35 30.24 12.44
N HIS A 24 5.52 30.78 13.65
CA HIS A 24 6.80 30.83 14.35
C HIS A 24 7.08 29.59 15.21
N ASP A 25 6.10 28.70 15.34
CA ASP A 25 6.18 27.56 16.24
C ASP A 25 6.83 26.32 15.60
N GLU A 26 7.39 25.47 16.45
CA GLU A 26 7.96 24.19 16.04
C GLU A 26 6.87 23.28 15.45
N PRO A 27 7.10 22.66 14.29
CA PRO A 27 6.10 21.80 13.67
C PRO A 27 5.82 20.58 14.55
N ILE A 28 4.54 20.29 14.78
CA ILE A 28 4.13 19.02 15.38
C ILE A 28 4.36 17.91 14.35
N ILE A 29 5.38 17.09 14.59
CA ILE A 29 5.67 15.92 13.76
C ILE A 29 4.90 14.73 14.34
N ILE A 30 4.00 14.16 13.54
CA ILE A 30 3.32 12.91 13.89
C ILE A 30 4.17 11.75 13.34
N PRO A 31 4.85 10.96 14.20
CA PRO A 31 5.66 9.85 13.73
C PRO A 31 4.78 8.72 13.21
N THR A 32 5.36 7.87 12.35
CA THR A 32 4.74 6.60 11.95
C THR A 32 4.60 5.69 13.16
N LEU A 33 3.43 5.07 13.31
CA LEU A 33 3.16 4.18 14.42
C LEU A 33 3.94 2.86 14.30
N PRO A 34 4.55 2.37 15.38
CA PRO A 34 5.21 1.07 15.36
C PRO A 34 4.19 -0.06 15.23
N PRO A 35 4.58 -1.23 14.69
CA PRO A 35 3.66 -2.36 14.48
C PRO A 35 2.89 -2.79 15.73
N VAL A 36 3.51 -2.71 16.91
CA VAL A 36 2.89 -3.06 18.19
C VAL A 36 1.70 -2.15 18.51
N ASP A 37 1.80 -0.85 18.24
CA ASP A 37 0.73 0.10 18.51
C ASP A 37 -0.38 0.02 17.46
N ILE A 38 -0.02 -0.30 16.22
CA ILE A 38 -1.01 -0.62 15.17
C ILE A 38 -1.86 -1.83 15.57
N VAL A 39 -1.23 -2.92 16.04
CA VAL A 39 -1.95 -4.10 16.54
C VAL A 39 -2.92 -3.72 17.65
N LYS A 40 -2.49 -2.90 18.63
CA LYS A 40 -3.37 -2.40 19.69
C LYS A 40 -4.55 -1.63 19.13
N ILE A 41 -4.32 -0.65 18.26
CA ILE A 41 -5.37 0.21 17.67
C ILE A 41 -6.41 -0.64 16.92
N VAL A 42 -5.95 -1.58 16.09
CA VAL A 42 -6.84 -2.46 15.31
C VAL A 42 -7.64 -3.37 16.25
N ASN A 43 -7.00 -3.97 17.25
CA ASN A 43 -7.68 -4.80 18.24
C ASN A 43 -8.67 -4.00 19.11
N THR A 44 -8.36 -2.76 19.49
CA THR A 44 -9.31 -1.88 20.19
C THR A 44 -10.54 -1.59 19.33
N ARG A 45 -10.35 -1.33 18.03
CA ARG A 45 -11.46 -1.13 17.10
C ARG A 45 -12.34 -2.37 16.99
N TYR A 46 -11.73 -3.55 16.93
CA TYR A 46 -12.42 -4.83 16.93
C TYR A 46 -13.29 -5.03 18.17
N GLU A 47 -12.74 -4.75 19.35
CA GLU A 47 -13.50 -4.83 20.60
C GLU A 47 -14.67 -3.83 20.65
N ILE A 48 -14.48 -2.61 20.15
CA ILE A 48 -15.55 -1.60 20.09
C ILE A 48 -16.67 -2.01 19.13
N LEU A 49 -16.32 -2.67 18.02
CA LEU A 49 -17.26 -3.00 16.95
C LEU A 49 -17.85 -4.42 17.05
N ARG A 50 -17.40 -5.23 18.01
CA ARG A 50 -17.87 -6.61 18.16
C ARG A 50 -19.39 -6.63 18.38
N LYS A 51 -20.07 -7.58 17.74
CA LYS A 51 -21.51 -7.80 17.89
C LYS A 51 -21.76 -9.26 18.22
N GLY A 52 -22.47 -9.50 19.31
CA GLY A 52 -22.88 -10.84 19.72
C GLY A 52 -21.74 -11.71 20.27
N PRO A 53 -22.09 -12.90 20.79
CA PRO A 53 -21.15 -13.84 21.38
C PRO A 53 -20.28 -14.56 20.33
N ASP A 54 -20.76 -14.69 19.09
CA ASP A 54 -20.08 -15.40 17.99
C ASP A 54 -19.04 -14.53 17.25
N TYR A 55 -18.52 -13.51 17.93
CA TYR A 55 -17.53 -12.62 17.37
C TYR A 55 -16.18 -13.34 17.17
N PHE A 56 -15.62 -13.21 15.98
CA PHE A 56 -14.24 -13.58 15.68
C PHE A 56 -13.51 -12.39 15.05
N LYS A 57 -12.19 -12.33 15.23
CA LYS A 57 -11.37 -11.30 14.61
C LYS A 57 -11.30 -11.53 13.10
N PRO A 58 -11.40 -10.50 12.25
CA PRO A 58 -11.21 -10.66 10.80
C PRO A 58 -9.87 -11.32 10.41
N VAL A 59 -8.80 -10.93 11.10
CA VAL A 59 -7.43 -11.40 10.85
C VAL A 59 -6.70 -11.57 12.19
N ASP A 60 -5.66 -12.41 12.21
CA ASP A 60 -4.78 -12.55 13.37
C ASP A 60 -3.82 -11.35 13.54
N ASP A 61 -3.14 -11.27 14.69
CA ASP A 61 -2.22 -10.17 14.99
C ASP A 61 -0.98 -10.18 14.07
N GLU A 62 -0.57 -11.35 13.55
CA GLU A 62 0.57 -11.48 12.63
C GLU A 62 0.26 -10.88 11.26
N VAL A 63 -0.97 -11.00 10.78
CA VAL A 63 -1.45 -10.27 9.61
C VAL A 63 -1.37 -8.77 9.84
N ILE A 64 -1.84 -8.27 11.00
CA ILE A 64 -1.83 -6.84 11.28
C ILE A 64 -0.39 -6.30 11.31
N LYS A 65 0.55 -7.04 11.91
CA LYS A 65 1.98 -6.70 11.90
C LYS A 65 2.54 -6.68 10.48
N PHE A 66 2.23 -7.70 9.67
CA PHE A 66 2.65 -7.78 8.28
C PHE A 66 2.18 -6.55 7.48
N LEU A 67 0.88 -6.25 7.54
CA LEU A 67 0.32 -5.08 6.85
C LEU A 67 0.87 -3.76 7.38
N SER A 68 1.16 -3.67 8.69
CA SER A 68 1.81 -2.50 9.28
C SER A 68 3.18 -2.23 8.66
N MET A 69 3.97 -3.27 8.42
CA MET A 69 5.27 -3.14 7.76
C MET A 69 5.08 -2.79 6.28
N SER A 70 4.16 -3.45 5.57
CA SER A 70 3.91 -3.21 4.15
C SER A 70 3.38 -1.79 3.85
N TYR A 71 2.59 -1.21 4.74
CA TYR A 71 2.00 0.13 4.56
C TYR A 71 2.68 1.22 5.40
N ASN A 72 3.85 0.94 5.97
CA ASN A 72 4.60 1.90 6.80
C ASN A 72 3.74 2.56 7.89
N GLY A 73 2.94 1.76 8.61
CA GLY A 73 2.10 2.22 9.72
C GLY A 73 0.85 3.02 9.32
N ARG A 74 0.50 3.11 8.03
CA ARG A 74 -0.72 3.82 7.59
C ARG A 74 -1.98 3.02 7.91
N VAL A 75 -2.57 3.27 9.08
CA VAL A 75 -3.79 2.59 9.60
C VAL A 75 -4.93 2.52 8.58
N ARG A 76 -5.15 3.59 7.81
CA ARG A 76 -6.21 3.63 6.79
C ARG A 76 -6.01 2.54 5.73
N ASP A 77 -4.79 2.39 5.23
CA ASP A 77 -4.48 1.42 4.17
C ASP A 77 -4.57 0.00 4.72
N ILE A 78 -4.07 -0.23 5.94
CA ILE A 78 -4.18 -1.51 6.65
C ILE A 78 -5.65 -1.94 6.78
N MET A 79 -6.50 -1.04 7.28
CA MET A 79 -7.93 -1.33 7.48
C MET A 79 -8.67 -1.53 6.16
N ASN A 80 -8.38 -0.71 5.14
CA ASN A 80 -8.97 -0.88 3.81
C ASN A 80 -8.59 -2.24 3.22
N THR A 81 -7.34 -2.67 3.38
CA THR A 81 -6.88 -3.99 2.92
C THR A 81 -7.56 -5.12 3.68
N ILE A 82 -7.70 -5.03 5.01
CA ILE A 82 -8.45 -6.01 5.80
C ILE A 82 -9.91 -6.08 5.32
N THR A 83 -10.57 -4.93 5.15
CA THR A 83 -11.95 -4.86 4.65
C THR A 83 -12.10 -5.49 3.26
N ASN A 84 -11.18 -5.19 2.34
CA ASN A 84 -11.18 -5.77 0.99
C ASN A 84 -10.97 -7.29 1.01
N LEU A 85 -10.12 -7.79 1.91
CA LEU A 85 -9.92 -9.24 2.10
C LEU A 85 -11.21 -9.91 2.58
N MET A 86 -11.89 -9.30 3.56
CA MET A 86 -13.15 -9.84 4.10
C MET A 86 -14.28 -9.85 3.06
N PHE A 87 -14.38 -8.84 2.20
CA PHE A 87 -15.39 -8.81 1.12
C PHE A 87 -15.22 -9.93 0.09
N GLN A 88 -14.06 -10.57 0.02
CA GLN A 88 -13.79 -11.68 -0.90
C GLN A 88 -14.05 -13.05 -0.27
N ILE A 89 -14.45 -13.12 1.00
CA ILE A 89 -14.80 -14.36 1.67
C ILE A 89 -16.29 -14.62 1.41
N PRO A 90 -16.67 -15.80 0.87
CA PRO A 90 -18.06 -16.18 0.72
C PRO A 90 -18.81 -16.14 2.06
N GLU A 91 -20.08 -15.72 2.02
CA GLU A 91 -20.94 -15.76 3.20
C GLU A 91 -20.98 -17.18 3.80
N GLY A 92 -20.89 -17.28 5.13
CA GLY A 92 -20.87 -18.56 5.85
C GLY A 92 -19.50 -19.23 6.02
N MET A 93 -18.43 -18.72 5.39
CA MET A 93 -17.04 -19.18 5.62
C MET A 93 -16.24 -18.24 6.54
N ALA A 94 -16.95 -17.51 7.40
CA ALA A 94 -16.41 -16.42 8.18
C ALA A 94 -15.53 -16.97 9.31
N ASN A 95 -14.21 -16.89 9.14
CA ASN A 95 -13.20 -17.31 10.11
C ASN A 95 -12.08 -16.27 10.18
N THR A 96 -11.32 -16.27 11.29
CA THR A 96 -10.12 -15.44 11.41
C THR A 96 -9.10 -15.87 10.35
N LEU A 97 -8.70 -14.97 9.46
CA LEU A 97 -7.66 -15.27 8.47
C LEU A 97 -6.28 -15.23 9.09
N CYS A 98 -5.48 -16.27 8.84
CA CYS A 98 -4.08 -16.28 9.26
C CYS A 98 -3.14 -15.68 8.20
N LEU A 99 -1.91 -15.37 8.60
CA LEU A 99 -0.91 -14.77 7.70
C LEU A 99 -0.70 -15.56 6.40
N LYS A 100 -0.73 -16.89 6.47
CA LYS A 100 -0.57 -17.76 5.29
C LYS A 100 -1.69 -17.54 4.27
N ASP A 101 -2.95 -17.51 4.73
CA ASP A 101 -4.12 -17.33 3.87
C ASP A 101 -4.15 -15.93 3.27
N VAL A 102 -3.79 -14.93 4.08
CA VAL A 102 -3.75 -13.52 3.66
C VAL A 102 -2.70 -13.30 2.59
N LYS A 103 -1.48 -13.84 2.74
CA LYS A 103 -0.42 -13.68 1.73
C LYS A 103 -0.84 -14.23 0.37
N VAL A 104 -1.43 -15.42 0.34
CA VAL A 104 -1.91 -16.04 -0.91
C VAL A 104 -3.02 -15.19 -1.55
N LYS A 105 -3.99 -14.72 -0.75
CA LYS A 105 -5.07 -13.87 -1.25
C LYS A 105 -4.54 -12.53 -1.77
N LEU A 106 -3.67 -11.85 -1.03
CA LEU A 106 -3.08 -10.57 -1.44
C LEU A 106 -2.31 -10.70 -2.75
N LEU A 107 -1.47 -11.73 -2.89
CA LEU A 107 -0.79 -12.00 -4.15
C LEU A 107 -1.77 -12.15 -5.31
N SER A 108 -2.85 -12.92 -5.12
CA SER A 108 -3.86 -13.09 -6.17
C SER A 108 -4.59 -11.78 -6.53
N ILE A 109 -4.78 -10.87 -5.57
CA ILE A 109 -5.40 -9.56 -5.78
C ILE A 109 -4.45 -8.65 -6.56
N GLU A 110 -3.19 -8.58 -6.15
CA GLU A 110 -2.19 -7.75 -6.82
C GLU A 110 -1.89 -8.27 -8.22
N GLU A 111 -1.82 -9.58 -8.43
CA GLU A 111 -1.70 -10.18 -9.77
C GLU A 111 -2.85 -9.74 -10.69
N LYS A 112 -4.10 -9.78 -10.20
CA LYS A 112 -5.26 -9.32 -10.98
C LYS A 112 -5.17 -7.85 -11.31
N LYS A 113 -4.74 -7.00 -10.37
CA LYS A 113 -4.53 -5.56 -10.62
C LYS A 113 -3.44 -5.32 -11.66
N LEU A 114 -2.31 -6.02 -11.55
CA LEU A 114 -1.20 -5.91 -12.50
C LEU A 114 -1.62 -6.36 -13.91
N LEU A 115 -2.48 -7.38 -14.04
CA LEU A 115 -3.03 -7.75 -15.36
C LEU A 115 -3.88 -6.63 -15.97
N THR A 116 -4.50 -5.76 -15.17
CA THR A 116 -5.26 -4.61 -15.69
C THR A 116 -4.40 -3.42 -16.12
N THR A 117 -3.12 -3.37 -15.73
CA THR A 117 -2.20 -2.27 -16.11
C THR A 117 -1.48 -2.52 -17.44
N GLY A 118 -1.81 -3.60 -18.16
CA GLY A 118 -1.18 -3.97 -19.42
C GLY A 118 0.05 -4.85 -19.28
N LEU A 119 0.32 -5.38 -18.08
CA LEU A 119 1.31 -6.43 -17.87
C LEU A 119 0.77 -7.78 -18.34
N THR A 120 1.65 -8.55 -18.97
CA THR A 120 1.40 -9.91 -19.43
C THR A 120 1.62 -10.90 -18.30
N LYS A 121 1.16 -12.14 -18.50
CA LYS A 121 1.43 -13.23 -17.54
C LYS A 121 2.94 -13.45 -17.34
N THR A 122 3.73 -13.36 -18.41
CA THR A 122 5.20 -13.46 -18.35
C THR A 122 5.83 -12.34 -17.53
N ASP A 123 5.31 -11.11 -17.62
CA ASP A 123 5.78 -10.01 -16.76
C ASP A 123 5.57 -10.35 -15.28
N ILE A 124 4.39 -10.87 -14.93
CA ILE A 124 4.04 -11.25 -13.56
C ILE A 124 4.90 -12.42 -13.07
N ASP A 125 5.15 -13.42 -13.90
CA ASP A 125 6.00 -14.56 -13.55
C ASP A 125 7.43 -14.09 -13.21
N ILE A 126 7.96 -13.08 -13.92
CA ILE A 126 9.26 -12.50 -13.61
C ILE A 126 9.22 -11.69 -12.31
N LEU A 127 8.15 -10.93 -12.06
CA LEU A 127 7.98 -10.21 -10.80
C LEU A 127 7.92 -11.17 -9.60
N LYS A 128 7.33 -12.34 -9.74
CA LYS A 128 7.34 -13.39 -8.70
C LYS A 128 8.76 -13.88 -8.41
N ILE A 129 9.56 -14.13 -9.44
CA ILE A 129 10.97 -14.52 -9.30
C ILE A 129 11.78 -13.41 -8.61
N MET A 130 11.53 -12.14 -8.96
CA MET A 130 12.15 -11.00 -8.30
C MET A 130 11.77 -10.92 -6.82
N LEU A 131 10.49 -11.15 -6.49
CA LEU A 131 9.98 -11.16 -5.13
C LEU A 131 10.61 -12.27 -4.27
N GLU A 132 10.83 -13.47 -4.85
CA GLU A 132 11.53 -14.57 -4.17
C GLU A 132 13.00 -14.26 -3.88
N LEU A 133 13.65 -13.43 -4.70
CA LEU A 133 15.06 -13.09 -4.53
C LEU A 133 15.30 -12.01 -3.49
N GLU A 134 14.28 -11.20 -3.16
CA GLU A 134 14.30 -9.97 -2.34
C GLU A 134 15.27 -8.89 -2.87
N VAL A 135 16.54 -9.24 -3.05
CA VAL A 135 17.59 -8.45 -3.69
C VAL A 135 18.15 -9.20 -4.89
N PHE A 136 17.94 -8.64 -6.08
CA PHE A 136 18.33 -9.25 -7.34
C PHE A 136 19.36 -8.41 -8.10
N ASN A 137 20.07 -9.07 -9.02
CA ASN A 137 20.83 -8.41 -10.06
C ASN A 137 20.58 -9.16 -11.38
N ASN A 138 20.99 -8.58 -12.50
CA ASN A 138 20.67 -9.14 -13.82
C ASN A 138 21.25 -10.55 -13.99
N THR A 139 22.38 -10.86 -13.35
CA THR A 139 23.00 -12.19 -13.40
C THR A 139 22.15 -13.22 -12.66
N LYS A 140 21.73 -12.93 -11.42
CA LYS A 140 20.85 -13.80 -10.62
C LYS A 140 19.51 -14.06 -11.31
N LEU A 141 18.95 -13.04 -11.96
CA LEU A 141 17.72 -13.18 -12.73
C LEU A 141 17.92 -14.06 -13.97
N VAL A 142 19.03 -13.94 -14.67
CA VAL A 142 19.37 -14.83 -15.81
C VAL A 142 19.62 -16.27 -15.36
N GLU A 143 20.10 -16.51 -14.14
CA GLU A 143 20.25 -17.88 -13.61
C GLU A 143 18.91 -18.51 -13.23
N LYS A 144 17.99 -17.70 -12.71
CA LYS A 144 16.64 -18.13 -12.30
C LYS A 144 15.62 -18.16 -13.42
N THR A 145 15.94 -17.54 -14.56
CA THR A 145 15.10 -17.54 -15.75
C THR A 145 15.82 -18.24 -16.89
N THR A 146 15.10 -18.76 -17.88
CA THR A 146 15.73 -19.26 -19.12
C THR A 146 16.02 -18.13 -20.12
N MET A 147 16.03 -16.88 -19.66
CA MET A 147 16.05 -15.69 -20.52
C MET A 147 17.45 -15.09 -20.63
N THR A 148 17.70 -14.43 -21.76
CA THR A 148 18.97 -13.71 -21.98
C THR A 148 19.03 -12.43 -21.15
N LYS A 149 20.25 -11.96 -20.85
CA LYS A 149 20.50 -10.70 -20.13
C LYS A 149 19.82 -9.49 -20.80
N GLN A 150 19.76 -9.46 -22.13
CA GLN A 150 19.10 -8.40 -22.88
C GLN A 150 17.58 -8.40 -22.66
N HIS A 151 16.95 -9.57 -22.61
CA HIS A 151 15.52 -9.69 -22.29
C HIS A 151 15.23 -9.28 -20.85
N ILE A 152 16.03 -9.71 -19.87
CA ILE A 152 15.89 -9.30 -18.47
C ILE A 152 16.00 -7.77 -18.30
N ASN A 153 16.95 -7.13 -18.98
CA ASN A 153 17.05 -5.67 -18.96
C ASN A 153 15.79 -4.97 -19.48
N LYS A 154 15.12 -5.55 -20.48
CA LYS A 154 13.84 -5.01 -21.00
C LYS A 154 12.73 -5.07 -19.95
N PHE A 155 12.64 -6.17 -19.21
CA PHE A 155 11.67 -6.29 -18.11
C PHE A 155 11.98 -5.35 -16.96
N ILE A 156 13.24 -5.24 -16.52
CA ILE A 156 13.65 -4.29 -15.47
C ILE A 156 13.30 -2.86 -15.87
N LYS A 157 13.65 -2.45 -17.09
CA LYS A 157 13.33 -1.11 -17.59
C LYS A 157 11.82 -0.86 -17.58
N LYS A 158 11.04 -1.83 -18.05
CA LYS A 158 9.58 -1.76 -18.03
C LYS A 158 9.07 -1.61 -16.59
N PHE A 159 9.51 -2.43 -15.64
CA PHE A 159 9.02 -2.36 -14.27
C PHE A 159 9.39 -1.06 -13.55
N LEU A 160 10.55 -0.46 -13.87
CA LEU A 160 10.92 0.89 -13.42
C LEU A 160 9.98 1.96 -14.03
N GLU A 161 9.65 1.86 -15.32
CA GLU A 161 8.70 2.78 -15.98
C GLU A 161 7.28 2.71 -15.38
N PHE A 162 6.90 1.55 -14.86
CA PHE A 162 5.62 1.34 -14.17
C PHE A 162 5.68 1.60 -12.65
N ASP A 163 6.82 2.04 -12.11
CA ASP A 163 7.03 2.29 -10.67
C ASP A 163 6.73 1.07 -9.78
N ILE A 164 7.05 -0.13 -10.28
CA ILE A 164 6.80 -1.41 -9.58
C ILE A 164 8.02 -1.85 -8.77
N ILE A 165 9.22 -1.52 -9.24
CA ILE A 165 10.49 -1.82 -8.59
C ILE A 165 11.28 -0.52 -8.41
N GLU A 166 12.09 -0.47 -7.37
CA GLU A 166 13.02 0.63 -7.09
C GLU A 166 14.46 0.21 -7.43
N HIS A 167 15.36 1.20 -7.52
CA HIS A 167 16.79 1.01 -7.84
C HIS A 167 17.59 0.32 -6.74
#